data_AF-A0A814XGY1-F1
#
_entry.id   AF-A0A814XGY1-F1
#
_cell.length_a   1.000
_cell.length_b   1.000
_cell.length_c   1.000
_cell.angle_alpha   90.00
_cell.angle_beta   90.00
_cell.angle_gamma   90.00
#
_symmetry.space_group_name_H-M   'P 1'
#
loop_
_entity.id
_entity.type
_entity.pdbx_description
1 polymer ?
#
loop_
_entity_poly.entity_id
_entity_poly.type
_entity_poly.pdbx_seq_one_letter_code
_entity_poly.pdbx_strand_id
1 'polypeptide(L)'
;MWLHDKFSDAENLLKYNANWVLYTISERYAYFTLLPKPISEYNVKNAPFIFVKLFTDARQLARMPIKDFCTFACHSLAPIKGKESGYSDINMKNVPLIKHYYALPEVTYENLVSKPEDTLSAVFDVCGISKLLISEAVTALNRDSQAGTILSRDKMAQVKNLELTTLDRKKLNELVKKMELPESVFHF
;
A
#
# COMPACT_ATOMS: atom_id res chain seq x y z
N MET A 1 -13.23 9.79 22.04
CA MET A 1 -13.70 10.99 21.29
C MET A 1 -12.51 11.47 20.47
N TRP A 2 -12.52 11.25 19.16
CA TRP A 2 -11.37 11.55 18.31
C TRP A 2 -11.40 13.04 17.94
N LEU A 3 -10.42 13.82 18.40
CA LEU A 3 -10.25 15.20 17.93
C LEU A 3 -9.72 15.15 16.49
N HIS A 4 -10.45 15.77 15.57
CA HIS A 4 -10.02 15.95 14.19
C HIS A 4 -9.41 17.35 14.06
N ASP A 5 -8.09 17.45 14.18
CA ASP A 5 -7.42 18.71 13.88
C ASP A 5 -7.40 18.94 12.37
N LYS A 6 -7.86 20.14 11.97
CA LYS A 6 -7.70 20.63 10.61
C LYS A 6 -6.28 21.16 10.49
N PHE A 7 -5.40 20.41 9.84
CA PHE A 7 -4.04 20.86 9.58
C PHE A 7 -4.03 21.74 8.34
N SER A 8 -3.42 22.92 8.47
CA SER A 8 -3.17 23.87 7.38
C SER A 8 -1.78 23.71 6.76
N ASP A 9 -0.89 22.93 7.38
CA ASP A 9 0.51 22.83 6.93
C ASP A 9 1.03 21.38 6.96
N ALA A 10 1.16 20.80 5.77
CA ALA A 10 1.68 19.46 5.51
C ALA A 10 3.16 19.30 5.89
N GLU A 11 3.93 20.39 5.76
CA GLU A 11 5.37 20.37 5.97
C GLU A 11 5.67 20.16 7.45
N ASN A 12 4.92 20.83 8.33
CA ASN A 12 5.02 20.63 9.77
C ASN A 12 4.63 19.21 10.23
N LEU A 13 3.64 18.60 9.57
CA LEU A 13 3.15 17.27 9.95
C LEU A 13 4.12 16.14 9.57
N LEU A 14 4.67 16.18 8.37
CA LEU A 14 5.44 15.05 7.80
C LEU A 14 6.96 15.23 7.88
N LYS A 15 7.47 16.46 7.92
CA LYS A 15 8.92 16.73 7.90
C LYS A 15 9.57 16.63 9.27
N TYR A 16 8.85 16.98 10.34
CA TYR A 16 9.43 17.13 11.68
C TYR A 16 9.02 16.03 12.66
N ASN A 17 8.11 15.13 12.27
CA ASN A 17 7.62 14.08 13.15
C ASN A 17 7.46 12.74 12.41
N ALA A 18 8.46 11.86 12.58
CA ALA A 18 8.53 10.53 11.98
C ALA A 18 7.44 9.55 12.46
N ASN A 19 6.62 9.95 13.44
CA ASN A 19 5.52 9.13 13.94
C ASN A 19 4.22 9.36 13.17
N TRP A 20 4.13 10.43 12.37
CA TRP A 20 3.00 10.59 11.45
C TRP A 20 3.20 9.73 10.21
N VAL A 21 2.21 8.89 9.91
CA VAL A 21 2.27 7.93 8.80
C VAL A 21 1.00 8.05 7.97
N LEU A 22 1.14 7.96 6.65
CA LEU A 22 -0.01 7.85 5.75
C LEU A 22 -0.75 6.54 6.02
N TYR A 23 -2.01 6.63 6.42
CA TYR A 23 -2.86 5.47 6.68
C TYR A 23 -3.63 5.05 5.43
N THR A 24 -4.33 6.01 4.80
CA THR A 24 -5.11 5.75 3.59
C THR A 24 -5.37 7.04 2.82
N ILE A 25 -5.81 6.91 1.56
CA ILE A 25 -6.19 8.02 0.69
C ILE A 25 -7.62 7.75 0.21
N SER A 26 -8.49 8.75 0.31
CA SER A 26 -9.81 8.77 -0.32
C SER A 26 -9.84 9.76 -1.49
N GLU A 27 -10.97 9.85 -2.18
CA GLU A 27 -11.16 10.81 -3.28
C GLU A 27 -10.93 12.28 -2.87
N ARG A 28 -11.07 12.60 -1.58
CA ARG A 28 -11.02 13.99 -1.10
C ARG A 28 -9.86 14.26 -0.17
N TYR A 29 -9.36 13.25 0.55
CA TYR A 29 -8.40 13.45 1.62
C TYR A 29 -7.35 12.34 1.69
N ALA A 30 -6.12 12.72 2.03
CA ALA A 30 -5.12 11.82 2.59
C ALA A 30 -5.27 11.79 4.12
N TYR A 31 -5.31 10.61 4.71
CA TYR A 31 -5.46 10.39 6.15
C TYR A 31 -4.14 9.93 6.74
N PHE A 32 -3.76 10.51 7.86
CA PHE A 32 -2.54 10.20 8.58
C PHE A 32 -2.85 9.77 10.01
N THR A 33 -2.06 8.83 10.52
CA THR A 33 -2.11 8.37 11.90
C THR A 33 -0.83 8.74 12.63
N LEU A 34 -0.97 9.25 13.86
CA LEU A 34 0.17 9.48 14.75
C LEU A 34 0.40 8.23 15.59
N LEU A 35 1.54 7.59 15.40
CA LEU A 35 1.92 6.39 16.12
C LEU A 35 2.67 6.72 17.43
N PRO A 36 2.68 5.78 18.40
CA PRO A 36 3.48 5.94 19.62
C PRO A 36 4.98 5.94 19.34
N LYS A 37 5.40 5.33 18.22
CA LYS A 37 6.79 5.16 17.80
C LYS A 37 6.93 5.46 16.31
N PRO A 38 8.13 5.76 15.80
CA PRO A 38 8.37 5.94 14.37
C PRO A 38 8.01 4.66 13.59
N ILE A 39 7.55 4.81 12.34
CA ILE A 39 7.17 3.66 11.50
C ILE A 39 8.33 2.67 11.28
N SER A 40 9.57 3.15 11.32
CA SER A 40 10.78 2.34 11.18
C SER A 40 10.99 1.33 12.32
N GLU A 41 10.32 1.49 13.47
CA GLU A 41 10.34 0.50 14.56
C GLU A 41 9.34 -0.65 14.36
N TYR A 42 8.38 -0.48 13.44
CA TYR A 42 7.43 -1.52 13.09
C TYR A 42 8.03 -2.37 11.97
N ASN A 43 8.13 -3.67 12.21
CA ASN A 43 8.67 -4.64 11.27
C ASN A 43 7.79 -5.90 11.24
N VAL A 44 8.05 -6.78 10.30
CA VAL A 44 7.24 -7.99 10.10
C VAL A 44 7.18 -8.89 11.34
N LYS A 45 8.19 -8.84 12.23
CA LYS A 45 8.20 -9.67 13.45
C LYS A 45 7.25 -9.15 14.53
N ASN A 46 7.09 -7.83 14.67
CA ASN A 46 6.27 -7.22 15.73
C ASN A 46 4.94 -6.63 15.22
N ALA A 47 4.81 -6.45 13.90
CA ALA A 47 3.66 -5.86 13.22
C ALA A 47 3.45 -6.52 11.84
N PRO A 48 3.16 -7.84 11.78
CA PRO A 48 2.97 -8.55 10.51
C PRO A 48 1.83 -7.98 9.65
N PHE A 49 0.84 -7.33 10.30
CA PHE A 49 -0.25 -6.62 9.64
C PHE A 49 -0.17 -5.14 9.99
N ILE A 50 0.68 -4.41 9.28
CA ILE A 50 0.96 -3.00 9.62
C ILE A 50 -0.30 -2.14 9.64
N PHE A 51 -1.26 -2.37 8.73
CA PHE A 51 -2.53 -1.63 8.69
C PHE A 51 -3.35 -1.79 9.98
N VAL A 52 -3.35 -2.99 10.58
CA VAL A 52 -4.01 -3.21 11.88
C VAL A 52 -3.33 -2.36 12.94
N LYS A 53 -1.99 -2.31 12.95
CA LYS A 53 -1.22 -1.47 13.89
C LYS A 53 -1.42 0.02 13.67
N LEU A 54 -1.50 0.47 12.42
CA LEU A 54 -1.81 1.86 12.10
C LEU A 54 -3.18 2.27 12.65
N PHE A 55 -4.13 1.34 12.75
CA PHE A 55 -5.45 1.59 13.33
C PHE A 55 -5.45 1.45 14.86
N THR A 56 -4.93 0.36 15.41
CA THR A 56 -5.02 0.06 16.86
C THR A 56 -4.14 0.93 17.71
N ASP A 57 -2.97 1.31 17.19
CA ASP A 57 -1.97 2.04 17.95
C ASP A 57 -2.03 3.56 17.64
N ALA A 58 -2.94 4.01 16.78
CA ALA A 58 -3.11 5.43 16.46
C ALA A 58 -3.48 6.25 17.70
N ARG A 59 -2.62 7.20 18.05
CA ARG A 59 -2.89 8.19 19.09
C ARG A 59 -3.76 9.34 18.58
N GLN A 60 -3.56 9.72 17.32
CA GLN A 60 -4.28 10.81 16.68
C GLN A 60 -4.49 10.53 15.20
N LEU A 61 -5.50 11.19 14.63
CA LEU A 61 -5.82 11.15 13.21
C LEU A 61 -5.75 12.56 12.65
N ALA A 62 -5.02 12.71 11.56
CA ALA A 62 -5.00 13.93 10.76
C ALA A 62 -5.55 13.62 9.38
N ARG A 63 -6.06 14.65 8.70
CA ARG A 63 -6.40 14.58 7.28
C ARG A 63 -5.95 15.83 6.56
N MET A 64 -5.62 15.65 5.30
CA MET A 64 -5.17 16.71 4.40
C MET A 64 -5.96 16.61 3.10
N PRO A 65 -6.47 17.72 2.53
CA PRO A 65 -7.06 17.68 1.21
C PRO A 65 -6.09 17.05 0.21
N ILE A 66 -6.59 16.19 -0.68
CA ILE A 66 -5.72 15.43 -1.59
C ILE A 66 -4.89 16.34 -2.50
N LYS A 67 -5.43 17.52 -2.89
CA LYS A 67 -4.70 18.52 -3.67
C LYS A 67 -3.45 19.04 -2.95
N ASP A 68 -3.58 19.30 -1.65
CA ASP A 68 -2.50 19.82 -0.82
C ASP A 68 -1.46 18.72 -0.59
N PHE A 69 -1.92 17.49 -0.35
CA PHE A 69 -1.04 16.32 -0.23
C PHE A 69 -0.22 16.08 -1.50
N CYS A 70 -0.85 16.14 -2.68
CA CYS A 70 -0.13 15.99 -3.94
C CYS A 70 0.87 17.12 -4.17
N THR A 71 0.51 18.37 -3.83
CA THR A 71 1.42 19.52 -3.91
C THR A 71 2.65 19.30 -3.00
N PHE A 72 2.41 18.87 -1.76
CA PHE A 72 3.48 18.54 -0.80
C PHE A 72 4.37 17.40 -1.30
N ALA A 73 3.78 16.32 -1.82
CA ALA A 73 4.52 15.16 -2.32
C ALA A 73 5.37 15.55 -3.52
N CYS A 74 4.84 16.33 -4.47
CA CYS A 74 5.60 16.82 -5.61
C CYS A 74 6.81 17.68 -5.19
N HIS A 75 6.65 18.57 -4.21
CA HIS A 75 7.78 19.38 -3.71
C HIS A 75 8.80 18.57 -2.92
N SER A 76 8.35 17.56 -2.17
CA SER A 76 9.21 16.70 -1.35
C SER A 76 9.98 15.66 -2.17
N LEU A 77 9.50 15.34 -3.38
CA LEU A 77 10.15 14.46 -4.36
C LEU A 77 11.06 15.22 -5.36
N ALA A 78 11.22 16.53 -5.22
CA ALA A 78 12.18 17.29 -6.02
C ALA A 78 13.59 16.69 -5.87
N PRO A 79 14.38 16.61 -6.97
CA PRO A 79 15.58 15.80 -7.01
C PRO A 79 16.57 16.21 -5.91
N ILE A 80 17.03 15.22 -5.15
CA ILE A 80 18.17 15.32 -4.25
C ILE A 80 19.32 15.97 -5.05
N LYS A 81 19.70 17.19 -4.69
CA LYS A 81 20.78 17.94 -5.36
C LYS A 81 22.03 17.08 -5.44
N GLY A 82 22.41 16.68 -6.66
CA GLY A 82 23.59 15.85 -6.92
C GLY A 82 23.48 14.88 -8.10
N LYS A 83 22.28 14.64 -8.65
CA LYS A 83 22.12 13.98 -9.95
C LYS A 83 21.31 14.91 -10.85
N GLU A 84 21.94 15.43 -11.89
CA GLU A 84 21.24 16.11 -12.97
C GLU A 84 20.23 15.13 -13.58
N SER A 85 18.95 15.26 -13.23
CA SER A 85 17.86 14.72 -14.03
C SER A 85 17.02 15.90 -14.51
N GLY A 86 16.79 15.94 -15.82
CA GLY A 86 16.24 17.08 -16.56
C GLY A 86 14.76 17.36 -16.29
N TYR A 87 14.45 17.90 -15.12
CA TYR A 87 13.09 18.36 -14.75
C TYR A 87 13.07 19.87 -14.47
N SER A 88 13.53 20.68 -15.43
CA SER A 88 13.49 22.15 -15.32
C SER A 88 12.15 22.79 -15.72
N ASP A 89 11.20 22.05 -16.30
CA ASP A 89 10.04 22.67 -16.97
C ASP A 89 8.69 22.00 -16.65
N ILE A 90 8.37 21.80 -15.36
CA ILE A 90 7.03 21.32 -14.98
C ILE A 90 6.06 22.50 -14.89
N ASN A 91 5.41 22.81 -16.01
CA ASN A 91 4.26 23.71 -16.06
C ASN A 91 3.08 23.07 -15.29
N MET A 92 2.67 23.69 -14.17
CA MET A 92 1.56 23.21 -13.31
C MET A 92 0.22 23.03 -14.05
N LYS A 93 0.02 23.64 -15.23
CA LYS A 93 -1.19 23.45 -16.05
C LYS A 93 -1.19 22.16 -16.89
N ASN A 94 -0.02 21.52 -17.05
CA ASN A 94 0.17 20.33 -17.87
C ASN A 94 0.60 19.10 -17.08
N VAL A 95 0.57 19.13 -15.74
CA VAL A 95 0.73 17.91 -14.95
C VAL A 95 -0.48 17.03 -15.28
N PRO A 96 -0.31 15.88 -15.97
CA PRO A 96 -1.42 14.96 -16.17
C PRO A 96 -1.84 14.51 -14.77
N LEU A 97 -2.95 15.06 -14.31
CA LEU A 97 -3.58 14.84 -13.00
C LEU A 97 -3.42 13.40 -12.54
N ILE A 98 -2.39 13.10 -11.74
CA ILE A 98 -2.26 12.04 -10.72
C ILE A 98 -2.53 10.57 -11.15
N LYS A 99 -3.22 10.33 -12.26
CA LYS A 99 -3.57 9.03 -12.84
C LYS A 99 -2.35 8.26 -13.32
N HIS A 100 -1.26 8.93 -13.65
CA HIS A 100 -0.04 8.25 -14.09
C HIS A 100 0.93 7.93 -12.94
N TYR A 101 0.95 8.73 -11.86
CA TYR A 101 1.84 8.47 -10.72
C TYR A 101 1.31 7.40 -9.75
N TYR A 102 -0.01 7.14 -9.76
CA TYR A 102 -0.64 6.06 -9.01
C TYR A 102 -1.18 4.94 -9.90
N ALA A 103 -0.83 4.91 -11.19
CA ALA A 103 -0.93 3.69 -11.99
C ALA A 103 0.18 2.71 -11.57
N LEU A 104 0.24 2.40 -10.26
CA LEU A 104 0.93 1.21 -9.81
C LEU A 104 0.27 0.05 -10.55
N PRO A 105 1.03 -0.83 -11.20
CA PRO A 105 0.44 -2.01 -11.83
C PRO A 105 -0.39 -2.71 -10.76
N GLU A 106 -1.61 -3.08 -11.11
CA GLU A 106 -2.43 -3.92 -10.24
C GLU A 106 -1.71 -5.27 -10.10
N VAL A 107 -1.04 -5.47 -8.97
CA VAL A 107 -0.38 -6.73 -8.64
C VAL A 107 -1.34 -7.56 -7.81
N THR A 108 -2.02 -8.48 -8.49
CA THR A 108 -2.76 -9.54 -7.81
C THR A 108 -1.83 -10.72 -7.52
N TYR A 109 -2.16 -11.52 -6.50
CA TYR A 109 -1.39 -12.73 -6.21
C TYR A 109 -1.45 -13.71 -7.39
N GLU A 110 -2.61 -13.81 -8.04
CA GLU A 110 -2.87 -14.68 -9.18
C GLU A 110 -1.99 -14.30 -10.37
N ASN A 111 -1.83 -13.00 -10.66
CA ASN A 111 -0.93 -12.51 -11.70
C ASN A 111 0.53 -12.77 -11.33
N LEU A 112 0.91 -12.51 -10.07
CA LEU A 112 2.26 -12.74 -9.58
C LEU A 112 2.67 -14.23 -9.65
N VAL A 113 1.74 -15.15 -9.45
CA VAL A 113 1.99 -16.60 -9.54
C VAL A 113 1.93 -17.11 -10.97
N SER A 114 0.97 -16.66 -11.78
CA SER A 114 0.77 -17.17 -13.15
C SER A 114 1.70 -16.52 -14.18
N LYS A 115 2.09 -15.25 -13.98
CA LYS A 115 2.93 -14.44 -14.87
C LYS A 115 3.94 -13.62 -14.05
N PRO A 116 4.86 -14.27 -13.32
CA PRO A 116 5.75 -13.60 -12.40
C PRO A 116 6.68 -12.59 -13.09
N GLU A 117 7.21 -12.92 -14.27
CA GLU A 117 8.11 -12.05 -15.02
C GLU A 117 7.42 -10.76 -15.48
N ASP A 118 6.24 -10.87 -16.09
CA ASP A 118 5.46 -9.70 -16.55
C ASP A 118 5.05 -8.80 -15.36
N THR A 119 4.59 -9.42 -14.28
CA THR A 119 4.14 -8.72 -13.08
C THR A 119 5.30 -7.99 -12.41
N LEU A 120 6.45 -8.66 -12.23
CA LEU A 120 7.65 -8.06 -11.64
C LEU A 120 8.28 -7.01 -12.56
N SER A 121 8.24 -7.21 -13.88
CA SER A 121 8.71 -6.22 -14.86
C SER A 121 7.94 -4.90 -14.73
N ALA A 122 6.62 -4.97 -14.61
CA ALA A 122 5.78 -3.79 -14.41
C ALA A 122 6.09 -3.09 -13.06
N VAL A 123 6.31 -3.86 -11.99
CA VAL A 123 6.72 -3.30 -10.69
C VAL A 123 8.09 -2.64 -10.79
N PHE A 124 9.06 -3.28 -11.42
CA PHE A 124 10.43 -2.78 -11.56
C PHE A 124 10.48 -1.50 -12.38
N ASP A 125 9.68 -1.40 -13.45
CA ASP A 125 9.52 -0.17 -14.24
C ASP A 125 9.07 1.00 -13.37
N VAL A 126 8.05 0.81 -12.54
CA VAL A 126 7.52 1.88 -11.69
C VAL A 126 8.48 2.23 -10.55
N CYS A 127 9.18 1.24 -10.00
CA CYS A 127 10.15 1.46 -8.93
C CYS A 127 11.53 1.94 -9.42
N GLY A 128 11.77 2.04 -10.72
CA GLY A 128 13.08 2.38 -11.28
C GLY A 128 14.15 1.33 -11.00
N ILE A 129 13.76 0.06 -10.83
CA ILE A 129 14.66 -1.08 -10.60
C ILE A 129 15.04 -1.68 -11.95
N SER A 130 16.30 -2.09 -12.10
CA SER A 130 16.78 -2.70 -13.34
C SER A 130 16.07 -4.02 -13.64
N LYS A 131 15.52 -4.15 -14.86
CA LYS A 131 14.91 -5.41 -15.36
C LYS A 131 15.88 -6.58 -15.44
N LEU A 132 17.19 -6.33 -15.43
CA LEU A 132 18.20 -7.40 -15.38
C LEU A 132 18.10 -8.24 -14.10
N LEU A 133 17.46 -7.71 -13.05
CA LEU A 133 17.25 -8.40 -11.77
C LEU A 133 15.97 -9.24 -11.74
N ILE A 134 15.18 -9.26 -12.82
CA ILE A 134 13.89 -9.99 -12.84
C ILE A 134 14.10 -11.49 -12.61
N SER A 135 15.10 -12.11 -13.24
CA SER A 135 15.35 -13.55 -13.09
C SER A 135 15.68 -13.94 -11.64
N GLU A 136 16.46 -13.10 -10.94
CA GLU A 136 16.77 -13.26 -9.52
C GLU A 136 15.51 -13.07 -8.66
N ALA A 137 14.70 -12.06 -8.95
CA ALA A 137 13.45 -11.80 -8.24
C ALA A 137 12.42 -12.93 -8.42
N VAL A 138 12.29 -13.49 -9.62
CA VAL A 138 11.46 -14.67 -9.90
C VAL A 138 11.96 -15.87 -9.09
N THR A 139 13.28 -16.07 -9.03
CA THR A 139 13.88 -17.14 -8.22
C THR A 139 13.53 -16.97 -6.74
N ALA A 140 13.49 -15.74 -6.24
CA ALA A 140 13.09 -15.47 -4.86
C ALA A 140 11.62 -15.83 -4.56
N LEU A 141 10.71 -15.79 -5.54
CA LEU A 141 9.30 -16.21 -5.37
C LEU A 141 9.14 -17.71 -5.09
N ASN A 142 10.13 -18.53 -5.49
CA ASN A 142 10.14 -19.96 -5.20
C ASN A 142 10.46 -20.26 -3.73
N ARG A 143 11.06 -19.31 -3.01
CA ARG A 143 11.32 -19.44 -1.59
C ARG A 143 10.08 -19.07 -0.79
N ASP A 144 9.66 -19.95 0.09
CA ASP A 144 8.63 -19.62 1.07
C ASP A 144 9.23 -18.69 2.14
N SER A 145 8.96 -17.39 2.01
CA SER A 145 9.38 -16.38 2.98
C SER A 145 8.71 -16.56 4.35
N GLN A 146 7.65 -17.35 4.41
CA GLN A 146 6.89 -17.69 5.60
C GLN A 146 7.24 -19.10 6.13
N ALA A 147 8.29 -19.74 5.62
CA ALA A 147 8.75 -21.04 6.08
C ALA A 147 8.90 -21.07 7.62
N GLY A 148 8.34 -22.11 8.24
CA GLY A 148 8.33 -22.28 9.70
C GLY A 148 7.19 -21.55 10.44
N THR A 149 6.55 -20.56 9.83
CA THR A 149 5.37 -19.87 10.42
C THR A 149 4.10 -20.70 10.26
N ILE A 150 2.98 -20.26 10.83
CA ILE A 150 1.67 -20.90 10.64
C ILE A 150 1.10 -20.69 9.22
N LEU A 151 1.60 -19.71 8.47
CA LEU A 151 1.14 -19.36 7.13
C LEU A 151 2.03 -19.94 6.01
N SER A 152 3.03 -20.78 6.35
CA SER A 152 3.90 -21.39 5.35
C SER A 152 3.09 -22.19 4.32
N ARG A 153 3.54 -22.23 3.07
CA ARG A 153 2.88 -22.97 1.97
C ARG A 153 2.62 -24.43 2.38
N ASP A 154 3.59 -25.06 3.03
CA ASP A 154 3.49 -26.45 3.51
C ASP A 154 2.37 -26.65 4.54
N LYS A 155 2.18 -25.69 5.45
CA LYS A 155 1.13 -25.79 6.48
C LYS A 155 -0.24 -25.44 5.91
N MET A 156 -0.31 -24.45 5.02
CA MET A 156 -1.53 -24.09 4.31
C MET A 156 -2.03 -25.22 3.39
N ALA A 157 -1.12 -25.97 2.76
CA ALA A 157 -1.48 -27.15 1.95
C ALA A 157 -2.09 -28.28 2.79
N GLN A 158 -1.80 -28.33 4.09
CA GLN A 158 -2.37 -29.31 5.02
C GLN A 158 -3.72 -28.87 5.60
N VAL A 159 -4.08 -27.59 5.46
CA VAL A 159 -5.42 -27.13 5.83
C VAL A 159 -6.39 -27.74 4.83
N LYS A 160 -7.21 -28.68 5.28
CA LYS A 160 -8.33 -29.17 4.49
C LYS A 160 -9.16 -27.96 4.07
N ASN A 161 -9.37 -27.80 2.76
CA ASN A 161 -10.36 -26.86 2.24
C ASN A 161 -11.68 -27.16 2.96
N LEU A 162 -12.04 -26.27 3.89
CA LEU A 162 -13.37 -26.29 4.48
C LEU A 162 -14.30 -25.92 3.34
N GLU A 163 -15.03 -26.92 2.83
CA GLU A 163 -16.10 -26.65 1.89
C GLU A 163 -17.06 -25.67 2.57
N LEU A 164 -17.19 -24.47 1.98
CA LEU A 164 -18.09 -23.45 2.47
C LEU A 164 -19.50 -24.02 2.49
N THR A 165 -20.08 -24.11 3.69
CA THR A 165 -21.46 -24.55 3.83
C THR A 165 -22.40 -23.55 3.16
N THR A 166 -23.62 -23.99 2.83
CA THR A 166 -24.66 -23.10 2.27
C THR A 166 -24.94 -21.89 3.18
N LEU A 167 -24.80 -22.07 4.50
CA LEU A 167 -24.96 -21.01 5.49
C LEU A 167 -23.80 -20.00 5.43
N ASP A 168 -22.57 -20.47 5.28
CA ASP A 168 -21.39 -19.60 5.20
C ASP A 168 -21.41 -18.78 3.90
N ARG A 169 -21.82 -19.37 2.78
CA ARG A 169 -22.04 -18.64 1.53
C ARG A 169 -23.09 -17.55 1.68
N LYS A 170 -24.21 -17.84 2.36
CA LYS A 170 -25.25 -16.84 2.59
C LYS A 170 -24.75 -15.67 3.44
N LYS A 171 -24.02 -15.95 4.53
CA LYS A 171 -23.40 -14.90 5.37
C LYS A 171 -22.38 -14.07 4.59
N LEU A 172 -21.57 -14.72 3.76
CA LEU A 172 -20.59 -14.03 2.93
C LEU A 172 -21.29 -13.07 1.96
N ASN A 173 -22.32 -13.52 1.25
CA ASN A 173 -23.08 -12.69 0.32
C ASN A 173 -23.76 -11.49 1.01
N GLU A 174 -24.30 -11.68 2.23
CA GLU A 174 -24.86 -10.59 3.02
C GLU A 174 -23.80 -9.55 3.41
N LEU A 175 -22.59 -9.99 3.76
CA LEU A 175 -21.47 -9.09 4.06
C LEU A 175 -20.98 -8.34 2.82
N VAL A 176 -20.87 -9.01 1.68
CA VAL A 176 -20.52 -8.40 0.38
C VAL A 176 -21.48 -7.28 0.05
N LYS A 177 -22.79 -7.55 0.16
CA LYS A 177 -23.84 -6.56 -0.08
C LYS A 177 -23.76 -5.38 0.91
N LYS A 178 -23.49 -5.65 2.18
CA LYS A 178 -23.35 -4.60 3.21
C LYS A 178 -22.12 -3.73 3.02
N MET A 179 -21.05 -4.29 2.47
CA MET A 179 -19.78 -3.59 2.23
C MET A 179 -19.68 -3.00 0.82
N GLU A 180 -20.74 -3.11 0.00
CA GLU A 180 -20.79 -2.62 -1.39
C GLU A 180 -19.63 -3.15 -2.25
N LEU A 181 -19.16 -4.36 -1.97
CA LEU A 181 -18.08 -5.00 -2.73
C LEU A 181 -18.64 -5.64 -4.01
N PRO A 182 -17.91 -5.58 -5.14
CA PRO A 182 -18.33 -6.25 -6.36
C PRO A 182 -18.30 -7.78 -6.20
N GLU A 183 -19.33 -8.46 -6.72
CA GLU A 183 -19.50 -9.92 -6.60
C GLU A 183 -18.30 -10.71 -7.15
N SER A 184 -17.56 -10.12 -8.10
CA SER A 184 -16.38 -10.71 -8.72
C SER A 184 -15.22 -11.00 -7.76
N VAL A 185 -15.22 -10.41 -6.56
CA VAL A 185 -14.15 -10.57 -5.55
C VAL A 185 -14.17 -11.97 -4.91
N PHE A 186 -15.28 -12.71 -5.00
CA PHE A 186 -15.47 -13.98 -4.28
C PHE A 186 -15.78 -15.18 -5.19
N HIS A 187 -15.45 -15.11 -6.47
CA HIS A 187 -15.45 -16.30 -7.34
C HIS A 187 -14.25 -17.19 -6.99
N PHE A 188 -14.48 -18.15 -6.09
CA PHE A 188 -13.58 -19.27 -5.79
C PHE A 188 -14.01 -20.52 -6.56
#